data_AF-A0A059LFS2-F1
#
_entry.id   AF-A0A059LFS2-F1
#
_cell.length_a   1.000
_cell.length_b   1.000
_cell.length_c   1.000
_cell.angle_alpha   90.00
_cell.angle_beta   90.00
_cell.angle_gamma   90.00
#
_symmetry.space_group_name_H-M   'P 1'
#
loop_
_entity.id
_entity.type
_entity.pdbx_description
1 polymer ?
#
loop_
_entity_poly.entity_id
_entity_poly.type
_entity_poly.pdbx_seq_one_letter_code
_entity_poly.pdbx_strand_id
1 'polypeptide(L)'
;QLADANARPGGMGQATPALSLPAVAQTEETAWRRGMDMIDALAYVDVMGDDDKARVEQLIQEEMAGSGKRASDYMSELPPLPPSRFAADSALSRALEGAAAGESLSAMDTARYRLDPPPSSSSSSAWRQALDNAHAQLEHQRVRITNLELLLQYGPSAWRMANDGLATTLALTQASIREVEAETLELNRRRKLEQLSAAQDLDRSRQEAEVLRLKCVDIERACRELERQKGGEGRE
;
A
#
# COMPACT_ATOMS: atom_id res chain seq x y z
N GLN A 1 -23.34 -59.01 14.11
CA GLN A 1 -22.81 -60.35 13.75
C GLN A 1 -22.36 -60.23 12.30
N LEU A 2 -21.12 -60.36 11.85
CA LEU A 2 -19.79 -60.72 12.33
C LEU A 2 -18.88 -60.03 11.28
N ALA A 3 -17.93 -59.16 11.62
CA ALA A 3 -16.53 -59.51 11.94
C ALA A 3 -15.90 -60.49 10.93
N ASP A 4 -15.05 -59.95 10.04
CA ASP A 4 -13.73 -60.50 9.66
C ASP A 4 -13.07 -59.49 8.69
N ALA A 5 -12.08 -58.70 9.09
CA ALA A 5 -10.71 -59.06 9.49
C ALA A 5 -9.95 -59.78 8.37
N ASN A 6 -9.32 -59.00 7.47
CA ASN A 6 -8.14 -59.48 6.76
C ASN A 6 -7.14 -58.33 6.53
N ALA A 7 -6.21 -58.22 7.45
CA ALA A 7 -5.05 -57.36 7.36
C ALA A 7 -3.94 -58.08 6.57
N ARG A 8 -3.31 -57.38 5.63
CA ARG A 8 -1.94 -57.68 5.18
C ARG A 8 -1.08 -56.42 5.22
N PRO A 9 0.19 -56.54 5.64
CA PRO A 9 1.08 -55.41 5.89
C PRO A 9 1.93 -55.08 4.67
N GLY A 10 2.41 -53.83 4.58
CA GLY A 10 3.55 -53.48 3.73
C GLY A 10 3.32 -52.24 2.91
N GLY A 11 4.07 -51.19 3.22
CA GLY A 11 4.13 -49.97 2.43
C GLY A 11 4.43 -48.73 3.25
N MET A 12 5.53 -48.75 4.02
CA MET A 12 6.16 -47.50 4.47
C MET A 12 6.59 -46.72 3.24
N GLY A 13 5.81 -45.69 2.93
CA GLY A 13 6.12 -44.67 1.97
C GLY A 13 5.43 -43.40 2.42
N GLN A 14 5.74 -42.95 3.65
CA GLN A 14 5.43 -41.58 4.02
C GLN A 14 6.29 -40.70 3.11
N ALA A 15 5.69 -40.24 2.01
CA ALA A 15 6.20 -39.09 1.29
C ALA A 15 6.23 -37.95 2.32
N THR A 16 7.43 -37.62 2.79
CA THR A 16 7.69 -36.38 3.50
C THR A 16 7.08 -35.27 2.66
N PRO A 17 6.09 -34.51 3.18
CA PRO A 17 5.67 -33.32 2.47
C PRO A 17 6.92 -32.44 2.33
N ALA A 18 7.21 -32.01 1.10
CA ALA A 18 8.23 -31.01 0.85
C ALA A 18 8.04 -29.85 1.83
N LEU A 19 9.16 -29.25 2.27
CA LEU A 19 9.27 -28.14 3.21
C LEU A 19 8.44 -26.91 2.79
N SER A 20 7.12 -27.01 2.83
CA SER A 20 6.21 -25.90 2.75
C SER A 20 5.97 -25.44 4.18
N LEU A 21 6.40 -24.22 4.50
CA LEU A 21 6.01 -23.54 5.74
C LEU A 21 4.50 -23.70 5.95
N PRO A 22 4.03 -23.93 7.20
CA PRO A 22 2.61 -24.08 7.48
C PRO A 22 1.86 -22.89 6.89
N ALA A 23 0.70 -23.16 6.29
CA ALA A 23 -0.14 -22.25 5.50
C ALA A 23 -0.58 -20.98 6.26
N VAL A 24 0.36 -20.10 6.61
CA VAL A 24 0.17 -18.82 7.27
C VAL A 24 0.18 -17.75 6.18
N ALA A 25 -0.85 -17.78 5.34
CA ALA A 25 -1.40 -16.64 4.58
C ALA A 25 -2.24 -17.18 3.42
N GLN A 26 -3.36 -17.84 3.73
CA GLN A 26 -4.45 -17.90 2.76
C GLN A 26 -5.09 -16.50 2.67
N THR A 27 -4.36 -15.53 2.10
CA THR A 27 -5.01 -14.35 1.52
C THR A 27 -5.80 -14.86 0.32
N GLU A 28 -7.09 -14.53 0.24
CA GLU A 28 -7.95 -14.86 -0.90
C GLU A 28 -7.16 -14.57 -2.19
N GLU A 29 -7.12 -15.54 -3.11
CA GLU A 29 -6.51 -15.38 -4.43
C GLU A 29 -7.26 -14.26 -5.19
N THR A 30 -6.85 -13.03 -4.91
CA THR A 30 -7.18 -11.88 -5.72
C THR A 30 -6.61 -12.13 -7.12
N ALA A 31 -7.30 -11.66 -8.16
CA ALA A 31 -7.07 -12.07 -9.54
C ALA A 31 -5.60 -12.04 -10.01
N TRP A 32 -4.77 -11.17 -9.43
CA TRP A 32 -3.34 -11.00 -9.68
C TRP A 32 -2.42 -12.05 -9.04
N ARG A 33 -2.89 -12.86 -8.07
CA ARG A 33 -2.15 -13.99 -7.47
C ARG A 33 -2.59 -15.37 -7.97
N ARG A 34 -3.66 -15.46 -8.77
CA ARG A 34 -4.19 -16.76 -9.22
C ARG A 34 -3.15 -17.54 -10.02
N GLY A 35 -2.73 -18.68 -9.50
CA GLY A 35 -1.76 -19.57 -10.15
C GLY A 35 -0.31 -19.09 -10.09
N MET A 36 0.02 -18.08 -9.28
CA MET A 36 1.41 -17.77 -8.95
C MET A 36 1.84 -18.62 -7.76
N ASP A 37 2.91 -19.40 -7.94
CA ASP A 37 3.58 -20.06 -6.82
C ASP A 37 3.95 -19.01 -5.77
N MET A 38 3.78 -19.36 -4.49
CA MET A 38 4.14 -18.47 -3.39
C MET A 38 5.62 -18.11 -3.50
N ILE A 39 5.91 -16.87 -3.92
CA ILE A 39 7.27 -16.37 -4.06
C ILE A 39 7.86 -16.28 -2.65
N ASP A 40 8.84 -17.14 -2.37
CA ASP A 40 9.57 -17.16 -1.11
C ASP A 40 10.90 -16.41 -1.27
N ALA A 41 11.06 -15.33 -0.49
CA ALA A 41 12.29 -14.53 -0.44
C ALA A 41 12.50 -14.05 1.01
N LEU A 42 13.65 -14.37 1.60
CA LEU A 42 13.90 -14.21 3.04
C LEU A 42 14.62 -12.89 3.32
N ALA A 43 13.90 -11.76 3.31
CA ALA A 43 14.50 -10.42 3.45
C ALA A 43 15.41 -10.20 4.69
N TYR A 44 15.18 -10.88 5.82
CA TYR A 44 16.01 -10.77 7.02
C TYR A 44 17.29 -11.62 6.97
N VAL A 45 17.38 -12.56 6.02
CA VAL A 45 18.48 -13.53 5.86
C VAL A 45 19.30 -13.19 4.63
N ASP A 46 18.63 -12.93 3.51
CA ASP A 46 19.20 -12.61 2.22
C ASP A 46 19.55 -11.12 2.15
N VAL A 47 20.73 -10.75 2.67
CA VAL A 47 21.23 -9.38 2.60
C VAL A 47 21.77 -9.13 1.19
N MET A 48 21.05 -8.31 0.42
CA MET A 48 21.45 -7.90 -0.92
C MET A 48 22.33 -6.65 -0.89
N GLY A 49 23.49 -6.71 -1.57
CA GLY A 49 24.35 -5.54 -1.78
C GLY A 49 23.70 -4.52 -2.73
N ASP A 50 24.16 -3.28 -2.70
CA ASP A 50 23.63 -2.23 -3.59
C ASP A 50 23.98 -2.50 -5.08
N ASP A 51 25.14 -3.11 -5.33
CA ASP A 51 25.54 -3.56 -6.68
C ASP A 51 24.60 -4.65 -7.23
N ASP A 52 24.14 -5.56 -6.37
CA ASP A 52 23.21 -6.62 -6.76
C ASP A 52 21.84 -6.05 -7.12
N LYS A 53 21.37 -5.05 -6.37
CA LYS A 53 20.13 -4.32 -6.68
C LYS A 53 20.20 -3.64 -8.04
N ALA A 54 21.32 -2.98 -8.35
CA ALA A 54 21.51 -2.33 -9.65
C ALA A 54 21.48 -3.34 -10.80
N ARG A 55 22.09 -4.52 -10.63
CA ARG A 55 22.03 -5.61 -11.62
C ARG A 55 20.63 -6.17 -11.80
N VAL A 56 19.91 -6.40 -10.70
CA VAL A 56 18.52 -6.89 -10.74
C VAL A 56 17.62 -5.85 -11.43
N GLU A 57 17.78 -4.57 -11.13
CA GLU A 57 17.02 -3.49 -11.76
C GLU A 57 17.27 -3.42 -13.28
N GLN A 58 18.51 -3.62 -13.73
CA GLN A 58 18.82 -3.71 -15.16
C GLN A 58 18.11 -4.88 -15.84
N LEU A 59 18.13 -6.06 -15.22
CA LEU A 59 17.42 -7.24 -15.73
C LEU A 59 15.90 -7.02 -15.78
N ILE A 60 15.33 -6.37 -14.75
CA ILE A 60 13.91 -5.99 -14.75
C ILE A 60 13.60 -5.07 -15.93
N GLN A 61 14.46 -4.08 -16.20
CA GLN A 61 14.27 -3.15 -17.31
C GLN A 61 14.38 -3.83 -18.68
N GLU A 62 15.31 -4.78 -18.85
CA GLU A 62 15.43 -5.60 -20.05
C GLU A 62 14.16 -6.44 -20.29
N GLU A 63 13.66 -7.10 -19.25
CA GLU A 63 12.41 -7.87 -19.31
C GLU A 63 11.19 -6.97 -19.58
N MET A 64 11.12 -5.80 -18.95
CA MET A 64 10.06 -4.82 -19.22
C MET A 64 10.09 -4.34 -20.67
N ALA A 65 11.27 -4.11 -21.24
CA ALA A 65 11.45 -3.72 -22.64
C ALA A 65 11.09 -4.85 -23.62
N GLY A 66 11.34 -6.10 -23.25
CA GLY A 66 10.94 -7.29 -24.00
C GLY A 66 9.45 -7.65 -23.85
N SER A 67 8.80 -7.14 -22.81
CA SER A 67 7.39 -7.44 -22.53
C SER A 67 6.43 -6.64 -23.44
N GLY A 68 5.41 -7.31 -23.98
CA GLY A 68 4.35 -6.67 -24.75
C GLY A 68 3.25 -6.00 -23.90
N LYS A 69 3.35 -6.07 -22.57
CA LYS A 69 2.33 -5.55 -21.63
C LYS A 69 2.52 -4.05 -21.44
N ARG A 70 1.43 -3.29 -21.52
CA ARG A 70 1.44 -1.84 -21.29
C ARG A 70 1.01 -1.50 -19.87
N ALA A 71 1.37 -0.31 -19.41
CA ALA A 71 0.93 0.23 -18.11
C ALA A 71 -0.61 0.17 -17.93
N SER A 72 -1.37 0.30 -19.02
CA SER A 72 -2.83 0.16 -19.04
C SER A 72 -3.33 -1.22 -18.61
N ASP A 73 -2.58 -2.27 -18.95
CA ASP A 73 -3.00 -3.65 -18.71
C ASP A 73 -2.93 -3.95 -17.20
N TYR A 74 -1.90 -3.45 -16.53
CA TYR A 74 -1.77 -3.50 -15.07
C TYR A 74 -2.82 -2.64 -14.34
N MET A 75 -3.21 -1.51 -14.91
CA MET A 75 -4.26 -0.65 -14.33
C MET A 75 -5.65 -1.26 -14.44
N SER A 76 -5.89 -2.11 -15.46
CA SER A 76 -7.19 -2.76 -15.66
C SER A 76 -7.54 -3.79 -14.57
N GLU A 77 -6.54 -4.25 -13.81
CA GLU A 77 -6.69 -5.22 -12.73
C GLU A 77 -6.96 -4.56 -11.37
N LEU A 78 -6.79 -3.24 -11.26
CA LEU A 78 -7.10 -2.49 -10.04
C LEU A 78 -8.62 -2.26 -9.91
N PRO A 79 -9.17 -2.28 -8.68
CA PRO A 79 -10.56 -1.92 -8.47
C PRO A 79 -10.83 -0.50 -8.99
N PRO A 80 -12.02 -0.25 -9.59
CA PRO A 80 -12.35 1.07 -10.10
C PRO A 80 -12.28 2.10 -8.98
N LEU A 81 -11.78 3.30 -9.30
CA LEU A 81 -11.72 4.39 -8.34
C LEU A 81 -13.14 4.66 -7.80
N PRO A 82 -13.30 4.87 -6.48
CA PRO A 82 -14.57 5.30 -5.95
C PRO A 82 -14.98 6.62 -6.62
N PRO A 83 -16.28 6.84 -6.89
CA PRO A 83 -16.74 8.05 -7.53
C PRO A 83 -16.35 9.27 -6.69
N SER A 84 -16.06 10.37 -7.38
CA SER A 84 -15.84 11.68 -6.76
C SER A 84 -16.99 12.01 -5.80
N ARG A 85 -16.68 12.43 -4.58
CA ARG A 85 -17.69 12.94 -3.62
C ARG A 85 -18.44 14.17 -4.17
N PHE A 86 -17.85 14.86 -5.15
CA PHE A 86 -18.44 16.01 -5.82
C PHE A 86 -19.32 15.65 -7.01
N ALA A 87 -19.43 14.36 -7.37
CA ALA A 87 -20.29 13.91 -8.47
C ALA A 87 -21.79 14.16 -8.19
N ALA A 88 -22.19 14.27 -6.92
CA ALA A 88 -23.56 14.57 -6.54
C ALA A 88 -23.95 16.04 -6.73
N ASP A 89 -22.99 16.97 -6.59
CA ASP A 89 -23.23 18.41 -6.61
C ASP A 89 -22.88 19.01 -7.97
N SER A 90 -23.92 19.36 -8.75
CA SER A 90 -23.78 19.87 -10.12
C SER A 90 -22.97 21.16 -10.26
N ALA A 91 -22.87 21.97 -9.20
CA ALA A 91 -22.05 23.18 -9.19
C ALA A 91 -20.56 22.87 -8.98
N LEU A 92 -20.25 21.94 -8.09
CA LEU A 92 -18.88 21.54 -7.79
C LEU A 92 -18.29 20.70 -8.92
N SER A 93 -19.07 19.80 -9.54
CA SER A 93 -18.63 19.07 -10.73
C SER A 93 -18.24 20.02 -11.87
N ARG A 94 -19.09 21.00 -12.18
CA ARG A 94 -18.80 22.02 -13.21
C ARG A 94 -17.57 22.86 -12.90
N ALA A 95 -17.36 23.23 -11.64
CA ALA A 95 -16.16 23.96 -11.24
C ALA A 95 -14.89 23.11 -11.39
N LEU A 96 -14.99 21.80 -11.10
CA LEU A 96 -13.91 20.83 -11.27
C LEU A 96 -13.58 20.60 -12.75
N GLU A 97 -14.60 20.47 -13.59
CA GLU A 97 -14.48 20.37 -15.04
C GLU A 97 -13.86 21.64 -15.65
N GLY A 98 -14.31 22.82 -15.21
CA GLY A 98 -13.72 24.11 -15.62
C GLY A 98 -12.26 24.24 -15.20
N ALA A 99 -11.92 23.85 -13.96
CA ALA A 99 -10.55 23.84 -13.48
C ALA A 99 -9.66 22.84 -14.27
N ALA A 100 -10.19 21.67 -14.62
CA ALA A 100 -9.50 20.70 -15.48
C ALA A 100 -9.28 21.23 -16.90
N ALA A 101 -10.19 22.06 -17.41
CA ALA A 101 -10.04 22.78 -18.67
C ALA A 101 -9.12 24.03 -18.57
N GLY A 102 -8.60 24.34 -17.37
CA GLY A 102 -7.73 25.49 -17.13
C GLY A 102 -8.48 26.82 -17.03
N GLU A 103 -9.81 26.79 -16.88
CA GLU A 103 -10.61 28.00 -16.66
C GLU A 103 -10.37 28.54 -15.24
N SER A 104 -9.99 29.81 -15.14
CA SER A 104 -9.87 30.49 -13.86
C SER A 104 -11.26 30.83 -13.34
N LEU A 105 -11.53 30.52 -12.06
CA LEU A 105 -12.78 30.89 -11.39
C LEU A 105 -12.98 32.41 -11.46
N SER A 106 -14.20 32.86 -11.76
CA SER A 106 -14.53 34.28 -11.76
C SER A 106 -14.22 34.89 -10.39
N ALA A 107 -13.44 35.97 -10.36
CA ALA A 107 -13.15 36.69 -9.13
C ALA A 107 -14.44 37.11 -8.44
N MET A 108 -14.50 36.95 -7.11
CA MET A 108 -15.66 37.35 -6.32
C MET A 108 -15.91 38.85 -6.51
N ASP A 109 -17.15 39.22 -6.85
CA ASP A 109 -17.50 40.62 -7.01
C ASP A 109 -17.42 41.34 -5.65
N THR A 110 -16.45 42.23 -5.53
CA THR A 110 -16.23 43.06 -4.33
C THR A 110 -16.91 44.43 -4.43
N ALA A 111 -17.41 44.81 -5.61
CA ALA A 111 -18.06 46.10 -5.82
C ALA A 111 -19.33 46.23 -4.97
N ARG A 112 -20.03 45.12 -4.73
CA ARG A 112 -21.19 45.05 -3.83
C ARG A 112 -20.89 45.48 -2.39
N TYR A 113 -19.66 45.30 -1.93
CA TYR A 113 -19.26 45.66 -0.56
C TYR A 113 -18.61 47.03 -0.46
N ARG A 114 -18.44 47.72 -1.59
CA ARG A 114 -17.90 49.08 -1.65
C ARG A 114 -19.04 50.07 -1.73
N LEU A 115 -18.81 51.24 -1.14
CA LEU A 115 -19.77 52.34 -1.09
C LEU A 115 -19.25 53.47 -1.98
N ASP A 116 -18.92 53.12 -3.22
CA ASP A 116 -18.33 54.06 -4.17
C ASP A 116 -19.42 55.00 -4.70
N PRO A 117 -19.24 56.33 -4.62
CA PRO A 117 -20.22 57.26 -5.12
C PRO A 117 -20.29 57.19 -6.66
N PRO A 118 -21.49 57.22 -7.25
CA PRO A 118 -21.61 57.27 -8.70
C PRO A 118 -21.03 58.59 -9.23
N PRO A 119 -20.43 58.62 -10.44
CA PRO A 119 -19.84 59.84 -11.00
C PRO A 119 -20.87 60.97 -11.15
N SER A 120 -20.43 62.23 -11.10
CA SER A 120 -21.30 63.42 -11.06
C SER A 120 -22.21 63.59 -12.29
N SER A 121 -21.89 62.93 -13.41
CA SER A 121 -22.69 62.91 -14.64
C SER A 121 -23.68 61.72 -14.74
N SER A 122 -23.89 60.96 -13.65
CA SER A 122 -24.69 59.72 -13.68
C SER A 122 -26.20 59.95 -13.73
N SER A 123 -26.91 58.98 -14.31
CA SER A 123 -28.38 58.96 -14.34
C SER A 123 -29.01 58.86 -12.95
N SER A 124 -30.26 59.28 -12.82
CA SER A 124 -31.04 59.13 -11.58
C SER A 124 -31.18 57.67 -11.12
N SER A 125 -31.08 56.70 -12.03
CA SER A 125 -31.08 55.27 -11.69
C SER A 125 -29.81 54.82 -10.96
N ALA A 126 -28.63 55.33 -11.37
CA ALA A 126 -27.37 54.98 -10.72
C ALA A 126 -27.30 55.50 -9.27
N TRP A 127 -27.85 56.70 -9.03
CA TRP A 127 -27.98 57.25 -7.68
C TRP A 127 -28.93 56.44 -6.78
N ARG A 128 -30.06 55.94 -7.33
CA ARG A 128 -30.95 55.03 -6.58
C ARG A 128 -30.25 53.72 -6.23
N GLN A 129 -29.54 53.13 -7.19
CA GLN A 129 -28.79 51.89 -6.95
C GLN A 129 -27.69 52.07 -5.88
N ALA A 130 -26.99 53.22 -5.88
CA ALA A 130 -26.02 53.55 -4.85
C ALA A 130 -26.68 53.74 -3.46
N LEU A 131 -27.86 54.36 -3.41
CA LEU A 131 -28.64 54.52 -2.18
C LEU A 131 -29.12 53.16 -1.62
N ASP A 132 -29.64 52.30 -2.49
CA ASP A 132 -30.07 50.95 -2.11
C ASP A 132 -28.90 50.11 -1.59
N ASN A 133 -27.73 50.23 -2.23
CA ASN A 133 -26.50 49.61 -1.74
C ASN A 133 -26.10 50.17 -0.35
N ALA A 134 -26.17 51.48 -0.15
CA ALA A 134 -25.86 52.10 1.14
C ALA A 134 -26.80 51.62 2.26
N HIS A 135 -28.10 51.49 1.98
CA HIS A 135 -29.07 50.90 2.91
C HIS A 135 -28.75 49.45 3.23
N ALA A 136 -28.43 48.64 2.22
CA ALA A 136 -28.02 47.25 2.43
C ALA A 136 -26.75 47.16 3.30
N GLN A 137 -25.76 48.04 3.07
CA GLN A 137 -24.53 48.08 3.87
C GLN A 137 -24.79 48.48 5.33
N LEU A 138 -25.70 49.43 5.58
CA LEU A 138 -26.09 49.81 6.93
C LEU A 138 -26.66 48.62 7.71
N GLU A 139 -27.59 47.87 7.09
CA GLU A 139 -28.15 46.67 7.71
C GLU A 139 -27.09 45.57 7.89
N HIS A 140 -26.17 45.40 6.93
CA HIS A 140 -25.04 44.48 7.11
C HIS A 140 -24.14 44.87 8.28
N GLN A 141 -23.85 46.15 8.50
CA GLN A 141 -23.08 46.59 9.67
C GLN A 141 -23.86 46.35 10.98
N ARG A 142 -25.18 46.57 10.98
CA ARG A 142 -26.02 46.27 12.14
C ARG A 142 -25.96 44.78 12.51
N VAL A 143 -26.12 43.90 11.53
CA VAL A 143 -25.98 42.44 11.72
C VAL A 143 -24.57 42.06 12.17
N ARG A 144 -23.54 42.71 11.62
CA ARG A 144 -22.15 42.48 12.02
C ARG A 144 -21.93 42.84 13.50
N ILE A 145 -22.47 43.95 13.98
CA ILE A 145 -22.37 44.33 15.40
C ILE A 145 -23.03 43.27 16.27
N THR A 146 -24.26 42.84 15.93
CA THR A 146 -24.94 41.79 16.71
C THR A 146 -24.16 40.46 16.69
N ASN A 147 -23.54 40.10 15.56
CA ASN A 147 -22.71 38.90 15.47
C ASN A 147 -21.43 39.02 16.31
N LEU A 148 -20.82 40.21 16.35
CA LEU A 148 -19.64 40.47 17.18
C LEU A 148 -19.98 40.45 18.67
N GLU A 149 -21.15 40.95 19.07
CA GLU A 149 -21.64 40.85 20.45
C GLU A 149 -21.83 39.39 20.86
N LEU A 150 -22.46 38.57 20.00
CA LEU A 150 -22.59 37.12 20.23
C LEU A 150 -21.22 36.44 20.29
N LEU A 151 -20.29 36.79 19.40
CA LEU A 151 -18.94 36.24 19.40
C LEU A 151 -18.17 36.62 20.67
N LEU A 152 -18.31 37.86 21.16
CA LEU A 152 -17.66 38.29 22.39
C LEU A 152 -18.20 37.52 23.61
N GLN A 153 -19.51 37.25 23.62
CA GLN A 153 -20.16 36.53 24.70
C GLN A 153 -19.86 35.02 24.69
N TYR A 154 -19.98 34.35 23.54
CA TYR A 154 -19.91 32.88 23.44
C TYR A 154 -18.63 32.36 22.80
N GLY A 155 -17.91 33.19 22.05
CA GLY A 155 -16.71 32.81 21.31
C GLY A 155 -15.65 32.14 22.18
N PRO A 156 -15.21 32.72 23.31
CA PRO A 156 -14.21 32.09 24.17
C PRO A 156 -14.61 30.70 24.67
N SER A 157 -15.90 30.50 24.97
CA SER A 157 -16.41 29.19 25.41
C SER A 157 -16.46 28.18 24.26
N ALA A 158 -16.95 28.59 23.10
CA ALA A 158 -17.02 27.75 21.91
C ALA A 158 -15.62 27.34 21.43
N TRP A 159 -14.66 28.27 21.45
CA TRP A 159 -13.26 27.99 21.08
C TRP A 159 -12.59 27.01 22.04
N ARG A 160 -12.82 27.10 23.35
CA ARG A 160 -12.31 26.12 24.31
C ARG A 160 -12.88 24.73 24.04
N MET A 161 -14.19 24.61 23.86
CA MET A 161 -14.84 23.34 23.54
C MET A 161 -14.31 22.75 22.22
N ALA A 162 -14.12 23.58 21.19
CA ALA A 162 -13.53 23.14 19.93
C ALA A 162 -12.09 22.64 20.12
N ASN A 163 -11.29 23.33 20.93
CA ASN A 163 -9.93 22.91 21.26
C ASN A 163 -9.91 21.59 22.04
N ASP A 164 -10.82 21.40 23.00
CA ASP A 164 -10.95 20.13 23.74
C ASP A 164 -11.35 18.98 22.80
N GLY A 165 -12.25 19.24 21.86
CA GLY A 165 -12.61 18.31 20.79
C GLY A 165 -11.40 17.93 19.93
N LEU A 166 -10.62 18.92 19.50
CA LEU A 166 -9.39 18.70 18.73
C LEU A 166 -8.36 17.89 19.53
N ALA A 167 -8.14 18.24 20.81
CA ALA A 167 -7.23 17.51 21.70
C ALA A 167 -7.66 16.04 21.87
N THR A 168 -8.97 15.79 21.98
CA THR A 168 -9.51 14.43 22.06
C THR A 168 -9.28 13.65 20.75
N THR A 169 -9.56 14.26 19.60
CA THR A 169 -9.29 13.61 18.30
C THR A 169 -7.80 13.33 18.10
N LEU A 170 -6.92 14.24 18.53
CA LEU A 170 -5.48 14.05 18.50
C LEU A 170 -5.06 12.87 19.38
N ALA A 171 -5.58 12.77 20.60
CA ALA A 171 -5.27 11.66 21.49
C ALA A 171 -5.72 10.30 20.92
N LEU A 172 -6.92 10.24 20.33
CA LEU A 172 -7.45 9.02 19.70
C LEU A 172 -6.63 8.60 18.48
N THR A 173 -6.28 9.54 17.62
CA THR A 173 -5.44 9.28 16.44
C THR A 173 -4.04 8.84 16.82
N GLN A 174 -3.43 9.46 17.83
CA GLN A 174 -2.13 9.03 18.37
C GLN A 174 -2.19 7.63 18.99
N ALA A 175 -3.29 7.28 19.67
CA ALA A 175 -3.48 5.93 20.20
C ALA A 175 -3.56 4.89 19.08
N SER A 176 -4.32 5.17 18.01
CA SER A 176 -4.42 4.29 16.84
C SER A 176 -3.07 4.13 16.12
N ILE A 177 -2.27 5.19 16.00
CA ILE A 177 -0.91 5.09 15.44
C ILE A 177 -0.05 4.13 16.27
N ARG A 178 -0.06 4.27 17.60
CA ARG A 178 0.72 3.39 18.50
C ARG A 178 0.28 1.94 18.42
N GLU A 179 -1.02 1.70 18.27
CA GLU A 179 -1.58 0.36 18.09
C GLU A 179 -1.06 -0.29 16.80
N VAL A 180 -1.17 0.42 15.67
CA VAL A 180 -0.66 -0.06 14.38
C VAL A 180 0.85 -0.25 14.38
N GLU A 181 1.60 0.64 15.03
CA GLU A 181 3.05 0.49 15.21
C GLU A 181 3.38 -0.78 16.03
N ALA A 182 2.66 -1.04 17.12
CA ALA A 182 2.85 -2.24 17.93
C ALA A 182 2.52 -3.52 17.14
N GLU A 183 1.42 -3.53 16.39
CA GLU A 183 1.06 -4.64 15.51
C GLU A 183 2.12 -4.88 14.43
N THR A 184 2.61 -3.81 13.81
CA THR A 184 3.66 -3.88 12.79
C THR A 184 4.97 -4.43 13.37
N LEU A 185 5.34 -4.00 14.57
CA LEU A 185 6.53 -4.50 15.26
C LEU A 185 6.40 -5.98 15.63
N GLU A 186 5.26 -6.41 16.13
CA GLU A 186 5.04 -7.83 16.48
C GLU A 186 5.04 -8.71 15.23
N LEU A 187 4.41 -8.26 14.15
CA LEU A 187 4.43 -8.95 12.86
C LEU A 187 5.86 -9.03 12.28
N ASN A 188 6.65 -7.96 12.36
CA ASN A 188 8.05 -7.98 11.94
C ASN A 188 8.90 -8.90 12.82
N ARG A 189 8.66 -8.92 14.13
CA ARG A 189 9.31 -9.83 15.07
C ARG A 189 9.02 -11.29 14.70
N ARG A 190 7.75 -11.61 14.45
CA ARG A 190 7.31 -12.94 14.02
C ARG A 190 7.97 -13.34 12.70
N ARG A 191 7.90 -12.49 11.67
CA ARG A 191 8.56 -12.73 10.37
C ARG A 191 10.05 -13.01 10.53
N LYS A 192 10.75 -12.21 11.35
CA LYS A 192 12.18 -12.41 11.61
C LYS A 192 12.46 -13.77 12.23
N LEU A 193 11.67 -14.20 13.22
CA LEU A 193 11.84 -15.51 13.86
C LEU A 193 11.58 -16.66 12.88
N GLU A 194 10.50 -16.58 12.09
CA GLU A 194 10.17 -17.58 11.08
C GLU A 194 11.28 -17.70 10.02
N GLN A 195 11.78 -16.57 9.50
CA GLN A 195 12.86 -16.57 8.51
C GLN A 195 14.19 -17.08 9.07
N LEU A 196 14.53 -16.74 10.32
CA LEU A 196 15.74 -17.26 10.95
C LEU A 196 15.66 -18.77 11.20
N SER A 197 14.48 -19.30 11.53
CA SER A 197 14.27 -20.75 11.62
C SER A 197 14.43 -21.42 10.26
N ALA A 198 13.79 -20.87 9.22
CA ALA A 198 13.91 -21.39 7.86
C ALA A 198 15.37 -21.35 7.36
N ALA A 199 16.13 -20.31 7.69
CA ALA A 199 17.55 -20.22 7.36
C ALA A 199 18.36 -21.37 7.97
N GLN A 200 18.09 -21.75 9.22
CA GLN A 200 18.77 -22.89 9.86
C GLN A 200 18.48 -24.20 9.14
N ASP A 201 17.22 -24.41 8.73
CA ASP A 201 16.80 -25.60 7.98
C ASP A 201 17.43 -25.64 6.57
N LEU A 202 17.52 -24.48 5.91
CA LEU A 202 18.20 -24.33 4.61
C LEU A 202 19.69 -24.62 4.73
N ASP A 203 20.36 -24.07 5.74
CA ASP A 203 21.79 -24.28 5.95
C ASP A 203 22.09 -25.74 6.29
N ARG A 204 21.26 -26.38 7.11
CA ARG A 204 21.34 -27.81 7.36
C ARG A 204 21.20 -28.61 6.07
N SER A 205 20.16 -28.33 5.28
CA SER A 205 19.91 -29.03 4.02
C SER A 205 21.05 -28.83 3.02
N ARG A 206 21.63 -27.62 2.95
CA ARG A 206 22.81 -27.31 2.13
C ARG A 206 24.03 -28.12 2.57
N GLN A 207 24.28 -28.22 3.87
CA GLN A 207 25.39 -29.02 4.40
C GLN A 207 25.21 -30.51 4.08
N GLU A 208 24.01 -31.05 4.30
CA GLU A 208 23.69 -32.44 3.97
C GLU A 208 23.87 -32.70 2.46
N ALA A 209 23.43 -31.77 1.61
CA ALA A 209 23.62 -31.85 0.17
C ALA A 209 25.10 -31.80 -0.24
N GLU A 210 25.91 -30.92 0.34
CA GLU A 210 27.34 -30.84 0.03
C GLU A 210 28.08 -32.10 0.48
N VAL A 211 27.77 -32.63 1.66
CA VAL A 211 28.32 -33.90 2.14
C VAL A 211 27.96 -35.05 1.21
N LEU A 212 26.71 -35.12 0.75
CA LEU A 212 26.28 -36.14 -0.22
C LEU A 212 27.01 -35.98 -1.56
N ARG A 213 27.17 -34.75 -2.05
CA ARG A 213 27.89 -34.45 -3.28
C ARG A 213 29.35 -34.90 -3.20
N LEU A 214 30.04 -34.60 -2.10
CA LEU A 214 31.42 -35.04 -1.87
C LEU A 214 31.53 -36.58 -1.80
N LYS A 215 30.60 -37.24 -1.10
CA LYS A 215 30.54 -38.71 -1.07
C LYS A 215 30.37 -39.33 -2.45
N CYS A 216 29.51 -38.76 -3.30
CA CYS A 216 29.35 -39.23 -4.68
C CYS A 216 30.66 -39.10 -5.47
N VAL A 217 31.37 -37.98 -5.33
CA VAL A 217 32.68 -37.77 -5.98
C VAL A 217 33.72 -38.78 -5.48
N ASP A 218 33.76 -39.07 -4.19
CA ASP A 218 34.69 -40.05 -3.61
C ASP A 218 34.37 -41.48 -4.09
N ILE A 219 33.09 -41.85 -4.19
CA ILE A 219 32.64 -43.12 -4.75
C ILE A 219 33.06 -43.22 -6.23
N GLU A 220 32.83 -42.18 -7.03
CA GLU A 220 33.27 -42.14 -8.43
C GLU A 220 34.78 -42.31 -8.57
N ARG A 221 35.57 -41.68 -7.69
CA ARG A 221 37.03 -41.82 -7.67
C ARG A 221 37.42 -43.27 -7.36
N ALA A 222 36.85 -43.87 -6.32
CA ALA A 222 37.13 -45.25 -5.93
C ALA A 222 36.73 -46.25 -7.03
N CYS A 223 35.58 -46.05 -7.69
CA CYS A 223 35.16 -46.87 -8.83
C CYS A 223 36.16 -46.80 -9.99
N ARG A 224 36.64 -45.59 -10.36
CA ARG A 224 37.64 -45.42 -11.43
C ARG A 224 38.99 -46.09 -11.10
N GLU A 225 39.41 -46.05 -9.84
CA GLU A 225 40.63 -46.73 -9.38
C GLU A 225 40.50 -48.25 -9.48
N LEU A 226 39.36 -48.82 -9.05
CA LEU A 226 39.07 -50.25 -9.19
C LEU A 226 38.99 -50.68 -10.66
N GLU A 227 38.42 -49.86 -11.53
CA GLU A 227 38.40 -50.11 -12.98
C GLU A 227 39.81 -50.12 -13.59
N ARG A 228 40.70 -49.22 -13.16
CA ARG A 228 42.10 -49.24 -13.59
C ARG A 228 42.82 -50.51 -13.14
N GLN A 229 42.59 -50.96 -11.91
CA GLN A 229 43.19 -52.19 -11.38
C GLN A 229 42.73 -53.41 -12.19
N LYS A 230 41.41 -53.56 -12.41
CA LYS A 230 40.85 -54.65 -13.22
C LYS A 230 41.27 -54.60 -14.69
N GLY A 231 41.36 -53.41 -15.27
CA GLY A 231 41.87 -53.22 -16.63
C GLY A 231 43.36 -53.50 -16.80
N GLY A 232 44.13 -53.46 -15.71
CA GLY A 232 45.53 -53.86 -15.65
C GLY A 232 45.72 -55.38 -15.53
N GLU A 233 44.92 -56.05 -14.70
CA GLU A 233 44.93 -57.51 -14.55
C GLU A 233 44.44 -58.27 -15.80
N GLY A 234 43.63 -57.63 -16.66
CA GLY A 234 43.21 -58.20 -17.95
C GLY A 234 44.19 -58.03 -19.11
N ARG A 235 45.41 -57.49 -18.88
CA ARG A 235 46.45 -57.28 -19.91
C ARG A 235 47.75 -58.06 -19.69
N GLU A 236 47.82 -58.92 -18.67
CA GLU A 236 48.83 -59.99 -18.55
C GLU A 236 48.27 -61.32 -19.04
#